data_AF-A0A183J4P8-F1
#
_entry.id   AF-A0A183J4P8-F1
#
_cell.length_a   1.000
_cell.length_b   1.000
_cell.length_c   1.000
_cell.angle_alpha   90.00
_cell.angle_beta   90.00
_cell.angle_gamma   90.00
#
_symmetry.space_group_name_H-M   'P 1'
#
loop_
_entity.id
_entity.type
_entity.pdbx_description
1 polymer ?
#
loop_
_entity_poly.entity_id
_entity_poly.type
_entity_poly.pdbx_seq_one_letter_code
_entity_poly.pdbx_strand_id
1 'polypeptide(L)'
;MNPLGWMYETTLVTMHKPPFITREDHAYHIQCFYEEKDETLSNDLSVDDLEVDSIENVAEPPDCAYYLRNETPNGPPMKYARIGQGAFHVWECETDSESQGLYTMKVHSCYVKSDTQDKHMIIDENG
;
A
#
# COMPACT_ATOMS: atom_id res chain seq x y z
N MET A 1 0.80 14.25 -2.09
CA MET A 1 2.02 14.32 -2.93
C MET A 1 2.44 12.88 -3.20
N ASN A 2 2.74 12.53 -4.45
CA ASN A 2 3.21 11.19 -4.81
C ASN A 2 4.73 11.15 -4.59
N PRO A 3 5.26 10.29 -3.72
CA PRO A 3 6.71 10.18 -3.50
C PRO A 3 7.41 9.74 -4.80
N LEU A 4 8.62 10.25 -5.01
CA LEU A 4 9.48 9.81 -6.12
C LEU A 4 9.94 8.38 -5.83
N GLY A 5 9.76 7.50 -6.82
CA GLY A 5 10.06 6.09 -6.66
C GLY A 5 9.53 5.26 -7.82
N TRP A 6 9.87 3.97 -7.80
CA TRP A 6 9.47 3.00 -8.81
C TRP A 6 8.45 2.02 -8.25
N MET A 7 7.32 1.86 -8.95
CA MET A 7 6.31 0.85 -8.64
C MET A 7 6.52 -0.37 -9.54
N TYR A 8 6.73 -1.54 -8.94
CA TYR A 8 6.80 -2.82 -9.63
C TYR A 8 5.54 -3.63 -9.33
N GLU A 9 4.86 -4.07 -10.38
CA GLU A 9 3.67 -4.92 -10.27
C GLU A 9 3.91 -6.24 -10.99
N THR A 10 3.55 -7.35 -10.37
CA THR A 10 3.57 -8.67 -10.99
C THR A 10 2.42 -9.52 -10.48
N THR A 11 1.90 -10.42 -11.32
CA THR A 11 0.84 -11.36 -10.93
C THR A 11 1.38 -12.78 -11.04
N LEU A 12 1.48 -13.46 -9.91
CA LEU A 12 1.84 -14.87 -9.84
C LEU A 12 0.58 -15.73 -9.94
N VAL A 13 0.48 -16.55 -10.98
CA VAL A 13 -0.63 -17.50 -11.16
C VAL A 13 -0.14 -18.92 -10.88
N THR A 14 -0.74 -19.58 -9.90
CA THR A 14 -0.45 -20.98 -9.57
C THR A 14 -1.57 -21.86 -10.12
N MET A 15 -1.25 -22.71 -11.11
CA MET A 15 -2.20 -23.63 -11.74
C MET A 15 -1.97 -25.06 -11.27
N HIS A 16 -3.02 -25.75 -10.80
CA HIS A 16 -2.91 -27.14 -10.37
C HIS A 16 -2.95 -28.14 -11.55
N LYS A 17 -3.72 -27.83 -12.61
CA LYS A 17 -3.84 -28.68 -13.81
C LYS A 17 -3.72 -27.86 -15.10
N PRO A 18 -2.49 -27.54 -15.53
CA PRO A 18 -2.27 -26.90 -16.83
C PRO A 18 -2.85 -27.74 -17.98
N PRO A 19 -3.42 -27.15 -19.04
CA PRO A 19 -3.48 -25.71 -19.35
C PRO A 19 -4.80 -25.01 -18.91
N PHE A 20 -5.67 -25.66 -18.15
CA PHE A 20 -7.01 -25.13 -17.84
C PHE A 20 -7.07 -24.48 -16.46
N ILE A 21 -7.73 -23.33 -16.38
CA ILE A 21 -7.97 -22.68 -15.08
C ILE A 21 -9.04 -23.48 -14.33
N THR A 22 -8.73 -23.86 -13.09
CA THR A 22 -9.60 -24.62 -12.19
C THR A 22 -9.97 -23.81 -10.95
N ARG A 23 -10.95 -24.30 -10.19
CA ARG A 23 -11.39 -23.67 -8.94
C ARG A 23 -10.30 -23.65 -7.85
N GLU A 24 -9.30 -24.52 -7.95
CA GLU A 24 -8.20 -24.63 -7.00
C GLU A 24 -7.00 -23.74 -7.38
N ASP A 25 -7.08 -23.01 -8.50
CA ASP A 25 -6.01 -22.12 -8.92
C ASP A 25 -6.06 -20.79 -8.16
N HIS A 26 -4.89 -20.19 -7.96
CA HIS A 26 -4.74 -18.92 -7.25
C HIS A 26 -3.95 -17.92 -8.09
N ALA A 27 -4.38 -16.66 -8.05
CA ALA A 27 -3.68 -15.53 -8.63
C ALA A 27 -3.32 -14.54 -7.51
N TYR A 28 -2.04 -14.25 -7.36
CA TYR A 28 -1.51 -13.33 -6.36
C TYR A 28 -0.99 -12.10 -7.09
N HIS A 29 -1.65 -10.96 -6.88
CA HIS A 29 -1.17 -9.67 -7.38
C HIS A 29 -0.21 -9.06 -6.36
N ILE A 30 1.05 -8.90 -6.76
CA ILE A 30 2.15 -8.43 -5.93
C ILE A 30 2.52 -7.03 -6.42
N GLN A 31 2.51 -6.06 -5.50
CA GLN A 31 2.92 -4.67 -5.74
C GLN A 31 4.04 -4.33 -4.78
N CYS A 32 5.16 -3.82 -5.30
CA CYS A 32 6.29 -3.35 -4.51
C CYS A 32 6.61 -1.92 -4.93
N PHE A 33 6.61 -1.00 -3.97
CA PHE A 33 7.06 0.36 -4.18
C PHE A 33 8.48 0.51 -3.65
N TYR A 34 9.39 0.95 -4.51
CA TYR A 34 10.76 1.33 -4.16
C TYR A 34 10.86 2.85 -4.16
N GLU A 35 11.01 3.43 -2.98
CA GLU A 35 11.22 4.86 -2.83
C GLU A 35 12.64 5.25 -3.26
N GLU A 36 12.77 6.33 -4.01
CA GLU A 36 14.06 6.91 -4.37
C GLU A 36 14.55 7.76 -3.19
N LYS A 37 15.60 7.30 -2.50
CA LYS A 37 16.25 8.08 -1.43
C LYS A 37 17.33 8.97 -2.03
N ASP A 38 17.20 10.29 -1.84
CA ASP A 38 18.28 11.25 -2.08
C ASP A 38 19.32 11.11 -0.96
N GLU A 39 20.25 10.16 -1.10
CA GLU A 39 21.42 10.10 -0.21
C GLU A 39 22.49 11.08 -0.70
N THR A 40 22.59 12.25 -0.07
CA THR A 40 23.75 13.13 -0.26
C THR A 40 24.97 12.51 0.42
N LEU A 41 25.82 11.82 -0.36
CA LEU A 41 27.15 11.39 0.08
C LEU A 41 28.03 12.62 0.36
N SER A 42 28.12 13.03 1.62
CA SER A 42 29.12 14.01 2.07
C SER A 42 30.49 13.35 2.09
N ASN A 43 31.43 13.83 1.27
CA ASN A 43 32.84 13.44 1.37
C ASN A 43 33.43 14.07 2.65
N ASP A 44 33.99 13.24 3.52
CA ASP A 44 34.70 13.68 4.72
C ASP A 44 36.03 14.35 4.33
N LEU A 45 36.01 15.69 4.27
CA LEU A 45 37.21 16.52 4.37
C LEU A 45 37.11 17.30 5.68
N SER A 46 37.71 16.75 6.74
CA SER A 46 37.75 17.33 8.07
C SER A 46 38.39 18.73 8.06
N VAL A 47 37.56 19.74 8.31
CA VAL A 47 37.93 21.06 8.81
C VAL A 47 37.03 21.31 10.01
N ASP A 48 37.62 21.45 11.20
CA ASP A 48 36.92 21.71 12.47
C ASP A 48 36.08 23.00 12.38
N ASP A 49 34.81 22.84 12.04
CA ASP A 49 33.74 23.79 12.33
C ASP A 49 32.77 23.10 13.27
N LEU A 50 32.31 23.82 14.30
CA LEU A 50 31.42 23.30 15.35
C LEU A 50 30.26 22.51 14.72
N GLU A 51 30.16 21.21 15.01
CA GLU A 51 29.02 20.37 14.64
C GLU A 51 27.76 20.94 15.27
N VAL A 52 27.00 21.71 14.50
CA VAL A 52 25.61 22.00 14.81
C VAL A 52 24.85 20.75 14.39
N ASP A 53 24.58 19.88 15.35
CA ASP A 53 23.74 18.71 15.18
C ASP A 53 22.35 19.18 14.68
N SER A 54 22.12 19.08 13.38
CA SER A 54 20.78 19.27 12.83
C SER A 54 20.00 18.01 13.15
N ILE A 55 19.28 18.04 14.26
CA ILE A 55 18.28 17.01 14.59
C ILE A 55 17.11 17.17 13.60
N GLU A 56 17.26 16.64 12.40
CA GLU A 56 16.12 16.38 11.52
C GLU A 56 15.39 15.18 12.11
N ASN A 57 14.42 15.44 13.00
CA ASN A 57 13.43 14.43 13.38
C ASN A 57 12.54 14.17 12.16
N VAL A 58 13.03 13.36 11.22
CA VAL A 58 12.21 12.85 10.11
C VAL A 58 11.31 11.78 10.70
N ALA A 59 10.09 12.17 11.07
CA ALA A 59 9.08 11.25 11.56
C ALA A 59 8.77 10.19 10.48
N GLU A 60 8.89 8.92 10.82
CA GLU A 60 8.67 7.83 9.88
C GLU A 60 7.20 7.78 9.43
N PRO A 61 6.92 7.60 8.13
CA PRO A 61 5.55 7.47 7.64
C PRO A 61 4.90 6.17 8.17
N PRO A 62 3.57 6.14 8.33
CA PRO A 62 2.88 4.94 8.81
C PRO A 62 2.91 3.77 7.82
N ASP A 63 2.95 2.56 8.35
CA ASP A 63 2.70 1.33 7.60
C ASP A 63 1.19 1.10 7.46
N CYS A 64 0.67 1.14 6.24
CA CYS A 64 -0.77 1.03 5.96
C CYS A 64 -1.15 -0.27 5.26
N ALA A 65 -2.28 -0.85 5.66
CA ALA A 65 -2.84 -2.07 5.11
C ALA A 65 -4.31 -1.88 4.69
N TYR A 66 -4.75 -2.70 3.73
CA TYR A 66 -6.12 -2.70 3.21
C TYR A 66 -6.73 -4.10 3.26
N TYR A 67 -7.99 -4.17 3.71
CA TYR A 67 -8.73 -5.41 3.88
C TYR A 67 -10.16 -5.32 3.35
N LEU A 68 -10.64 -6.42 2.79
CA LEU A 68 -12.06 -6.65 2.55
C LEU A 68 -12.63 -7.52 3.67
N ARG A 69 -13.68 -7.04 4.35
CA ARG A 69 -14.31 -7.74 5.47
C ARG A 69 -15.81 -7.96 5.24
N ASN A 70 -16.32 -9.06 5.78
CA ASN A 70 -17.72 -9.45 5.65
C ASN A 70 -18.56 -8.97 6.85
N GLU A 71 -19.83 -8.62 6.59
CA GLU A 71 -20.86 -8.22 7.57
C GLU A 71 -20.60 -6.93 8.37
N THR A 72 -19.37 -6.71 8.84
CA THR A 72 -18.98 -5.54 9.63
C THR A 72 -17.55 -5.09 9.33
N PRO A 73 -17.17 -3.84 9.68
CA PRO A 73 -15.79 -3.36 9.54
C PRO A 73 -14.75 -4.17 10.34
N ASN A 74 -15.15 -4.86 11.40
CA ASN A 74 -14.26 -5.74 12.18
C ASN A 74 -14.52 -7.23 11.91
N GLY A 75 -15.31 -7.54 10.88
CA GLY A 75 -15.72 -8.89 10.53
C GLY A 75 -14.57 -9.73 9.97
N PRO A 76 -14.83 -11.03 9.70
CA PRO A 76 -13.82 -11.90 9.13
C PRO A 76 -13.40 -11.43 7.73
N PRO A 77 -12.14 -11.67 7.32
CA PRO A 77 -11.67 -11.33 5.99
C PRO A 77 -12.47 -12.07 4.92
N MET A 78 -12.87 -11.33 3.88
CA MET A 78 -13.70 -11.82 2.81
C MET A 78 -12.84 -12.41 1.69
N LYS A 79 -12.96 -13.72 1.46
CA LYS A 79 -12.30 -14.41 0.35
C LYS A 79 -13.17 -14.50 -0.91
N TYR A 80 -14.49 -14.53 -0.72
CA TYR A 80 -15.47 -14.67 -1.79
C TYR A 80 -16.69 -13.83 -1.46
N ALA A 81 -17.31 -13.25 -2.49
CA ALA A 81 -18.55 -12.48 -2.38
C ALA A 81 -19.60 -13.02 -3.35
N ARG A 82 -20.87 -12.83 -3.01
CA ARG A 82 -22.01 -13.08 -3.91
C ARG A 82 -22.60 -11.76 -4.40
N ILE A 83 -23.23 -11.77 -5.57
CA ILE A 83 -23.96 -10.61 -6.07
C ILE A 83 -25.05 -10.23 -5.06
N GLY A 84 -25.10 -8.96 -4.68
CA GLY A 84 -26.00 -8.43 -3.65
C GLY A 84 -25.48 -8.55 -2.22
N GLN A 85 -24.33 -9.20 -1.99
CA GLN A 85 -23.65 -9.20 -0.70
C GLN A 85 -22.81 -7.92 -0.56
N GLY A 86 -23.01 -7.18 0.53
CA GLY A 86 -22.19 -6.02 0.86
C GLY A 86 -20.81 -6.44 1.38
N ALA A 87 -19.80 -5.63 1.08
CA ALA A 87 -18.44 -5.79 1.58
C ALA A 87 -17.95 -4.50 2.25
N PHE A 88 -17.15 -4.65 3.30
CA PHE A 88 -16.53 -3.52 3.99
C PHE A 88 -15.09 -3.38 3.53
N HIS A 89 -14.77 -2.21 2.98
CA HIS A 89 -13.42 -1.80 2.65
C HIS A 89 -12.81 -1.14 3.88
N VAL A 90 -11.71 -1.69 4.39
CA VAL A 90 -11.09 -1.23 5.64
C VAL A 90 -9.63 -0.91 5.38
N TRP A 91 -9.24 0.31 5.70
CA TRP A 91 -7.84 0.77 5.67
C TRP A 91 -7.39 1.01 7.10
N GLU A 92 -6.22 0.53 7.45
CA GLU A 92 -5.61 0.64 8.78
C GLU A 92 -4.16 1.06 8.60
N CYS A 93 -3.69 2.01 9.41
CA CYS A 93 -2.32 2.50 9.39
C CYS A 93 -1.73 2.43 10.80
N GLU A 94 -0.54 1.86 10.92
CA GLU A 94 0.21 1.77 12.16
C GLU A 94 1.35 2.80 12.15
N THR A 95 1.47 3.59 13.21
CA THR A 95 2.58 4.53 13.43
C THR A 95 3.40 4.07 14.62
N ASP A 96 4.69 4.33 14.60
CA ASP A 96 5.55 4.25 15.77
C ASP A 96 5.15 5.29 16.83
N SER A 97 5.73 5.20 18.04
CA SER A 97 5.38 6.09 19.14
C SER A 97 5.79 7.55 18.91
N GLU A 98 6.82 7.80 18.11
CA GLU A 98 7.35 9.15 17.87
C GLU A 98 6.52 9.90 16.82
N SER A 99 5.90 9.18 15.89
CA SER A 99 5.06 9.75 14.82
C SER A 99 3.56 9.73 15.12
N GLN A 100 3.16 9.32 16.32
CA GLN A 100 1.75 9.32 16.74
C GLN A 100 1.13 10.72 16.63
N GLY A 101 0.04 10.82 15.86
CA GLY A 101 -0.72 12.06 15.69
C GLY A 101 -0.14 13.05 14.68
N LEU A 102 1.01 12.75 14.06
CA LEU A 102 1.57 13.56 12.98
C LEU A 102 0.89 13.29 11.63
N TYR A 103 0.43 12.05 11.44
CA TYR A 103 -0.15 11.59 10.19
C TYR A 103 -1.67 11.36 10.29
N THR A 104 -2.38 11.64 9.20
CA THR A 104 -3.79 11.31 9.04
C THR A 104 -4.01 10.58 7.73
N MET A 105 -4.92 9.61 7.73
CA MET A 105 -5.22 8.80 6.56
C MET A 105 -6.37 9.41 5.77
N LYS A 106 -6.15 9.61 4.47
CA LYS A 106 -7.19 9.91 3.49
C LYS A 106 -7.07 8.93 2.33
N VAL A 107 -8.16 8.24 2.02
CA VAL A 107 -8.23 7.41 0.81
C VAL A 107 -8.54 8.34 -0.37
N HIS A 108 -7.55 8.61 -1.21
CA HIS A 108 -7.70 9.55 -2.33
C HIS A 108 -8.50 8.97 -3.49
N SER A 109 -8.34 7.69 -3.83
CA SER A 109 -9.07 7.09 -4.94
C SER A 109 -9.04 5.57 -4.84
N CYS A 110 -10.13 4.90 -5.19
CA CYS A 110 -10.24 3.44 -5.15
C CYS A 110 -10.95 2.93 -6.40
N TYR A 111 -10.42 1.87 -7.00
CA TYR A 111 -10.94 1.31 -8.22
C TYR A 111 -10.96 -0.21 -8.16
N VAL A 112 -12.01 -0.81 -8.71
CA VAL A 112 -12.03 -2.24 -9.04
C VAL A 112 -11.48 -2.40 -10.45
N LYS A 113 -10.52 -3.31 -10.60
CA LYS A 113 -9.95 -3.68 -11.89
C LYS A 113 -10.25 -5.13 -12.19
N SER A 114 -10.78 -5.40 -13.37
CA SER A 114 -10.88 -6.75 -13.92
C SER A 114 -9.57 -7.14 -14.60
N ASP A 115 -9.32 -8.44 -14.74
CA ASP A 115 -8.22 -9.00 -15.52
C ASP A 115 -8.24 -8.52 -16.99
N THR A 116 -9.42 -8.12 -17.48
CA THR A 116 -9.65 -7.55 -18.83
C THR A 116 -9.30 -6.06 -18.96
N GLN A 117 -8.69 -5.45 -17.94
CA GLN A 117 -8.36 -4.02 -17.84
C GLN A 117 -9.54 -3.06 -17.67
N ASP A 118 -10.77 -3.55 -17.58
CA ASP A 118 -11.92 -2.71 -17.21
C ASP A 118 -11.75 -2.18 -15.78
N LYS A 119 -11.81 -0.86 -15.63
CA LYS A 119 -11.59 -0.13 -14.38
C LYS A 119 -12.86 0.60 -13.98
N HIS A 120 -13.36 0.31 -12.78
CA HIS A 120 -14.53 0.97 -12.21
C HIS A 120 -14.15 1.72 -10.92
N MET A 121 -14.57 2.97 -10.81
CA MET A 121 -14.28 3.83 -9.67
C MET A 121 -15.28 3.60 -8.54
N ILE A 122 -14.77 3.42 -7.32
CA ILE A 122 -15.55 3.34 -6.09
C ILE A 122 -15.41 4.62 -5.28
N ILE A 123 -14.18 5.15 -5.21
CA ILE A 123 -13.84 6.41 -4.51
C ILE A 123 -13.12 7.29 -5.53
N ASP A 124 -13.59 8.53 -5.69
CA ASP A 124 -12.99 9.52 -6.59
C ASP A 124 -11.89 10.33 -5.91
N GLU A 125 -11.16 11.14 -6.67
CA GLU A 125 -9.97 11.91 -6.26
C GLU A 125 -10.17 12.81 -5.02
N ASN A 126 -11.42 13.11 -4.65
CA ASN A 126 -11.71 13.91 -3.47
C ASN A 126 -11.80 13.09 -2.18
N GLY A 127 -11.76 11.77 -2.27
CA GLY A 127 -11.94 10.83 -1.15
C GLY A 127 -13.39 10.66 -0.76
#